data_AF-A0AAI8PTC1-F1
#
_entry.id   AF-A0AAI8PTC1-F1
#
_cell.length_a   1.000
_cell.length_b   1.000
_cell.length_c   1.000
_cell.angle_alpha   90.00
_cell.angle_beta   90.00
_cell.angle_gamma   90.00
#
_symmetry.space_group_name_H-M   'P 1'
#
loop_
_entity.id
_entity.type
_entity.pdbx_description
1 polymer ?
#
loop_
_entity_poly.entity_id
_entity_poly.type
_entity_poly.pdbx_seq_one_letter_code
_entity_poly.pdbx_strand_id
1 'polypeptide(L)'
;MLDRLVAAGLLKGRGRQRTDATHVLAAVRRLSRLELAGESVRAALEEIAEADPDWLVPLVEPEWAKRYGRKVEIGKVAGGKVAVRERAEEFGRDGQKLLAAVWAADAPSRLRMLRQVEILRRVWVH
;
A
#
# COMPACT_ATOMS: atom_id res chain seq x y z
N MET A 1 -6.70 -10.15 -25.45
CA MET A 1 -6.79 -8.93 -24.61
C MET A 1 -7.13 -7.70 -25.45
N LEU A 2 -6.38 -7.42 -26.51
CA LEU A 2 -6.66 -6.34 -27.46
C LEU A 2 -8.05 -6.43 -28.11
N ASP A 3 -8.50 -7.63 -28.52
CA ASP A 3 -9.82 -7.80 -29.15
C ASP A 3 -10.98 -7.41 -28.22
N ARG A 4 -10.84 -7.62 -26.92
CA ARG A 4 -11.84 -7.21 -25.92
C ARG A 4 -11.90 -5.68 -25.77
N LEU A 5 -10.76 -5.00 -25.90
CA LEU A 5 -10.68 -3.54 -25.85
C LEU A 5 -11.21 -2.89 -27.14
N VAL A 6 -11.03 -3.54 -28.29
CA VAL A 6 -11.66 -3.15 -29.56
C VAL A 6 -13.17 -3.34 -29.49
N ALA A 7 -13.64 -4.51 -29.02
CA ALA A 7 -15.07 -4.78 -28.84
C ALA A 7 -15.76 -3.80 -27.87
N ALA A 8 -15.01 -3.29 -26.88
CA ALA A 8 -15.49 -2.25 -25.94
C ALA A 8 -15.41 -0.81 -26.50
N GLY A 9 -14.96 -0.62 -27.76
CA GLY A 9 -14.83 0.70 -28.38
C GLY A 9 -13.68 1.57 -27.85
N LEU A 10 -12.80 1.01 -27.01
CA LEU A 10 -11.71 1.72 -26.36
C LEU A 10 -10.48 1.88 -27.28
N LEU A 11 -10.41 1.07 -28.35
CA LEU A 11 -9.38 1.17 -29.38
C LEU A 11 -10.06 1.40 -30.73
N LYS A 12 -9.74 2.51 -31.40
CA LYS A 12 -10.22 2.75 -32.77
C LYS A 12 -9.44 1.89 -33.75
N GLY A 13 -10.15 1.08 -34.53
CA GLY A 13 -9.54 0.27 -35.58
C GLY A 13 -8.99 1.15 -36.70
N ARG A 14 -7.72 0.89 -37.07
CA ARG A 14 -6.92 1.53 -38.13
C ARG A 14 -6.28 2.87 -37.74
N GLY A 15 -5.09 2.77 -37.14
CA GLY A 15 -4.14 3.87 -36.94
C GLY A 15 -2.99 3.43 -36.03
N ARG A 16 -1.77 3.95 -36.24
CA ARG A 16 -0.65 3.71 -35.31
C ARG A 16 -0.95 4.48 -34.01
N GLN A 17 -1.36 3.76 -32.98
CA GLN A 17 -1.73 4.36 -31.71
C GLN A 17 -0.46 4.81 -30.98
N ARG A 18 -0.38 6.11 -30.67
CA ARG A 18 0.72 6.67 -29.90
C ARG A 18 0.67 6.10 -28.47
N THR A 19 1.61 5.23 -28.14
CA THR A 19 1.83 4.68 -26.79
C THR A 19 2.66 5.61 -25.90
N ASP A 20 3.11 6.74 -26.43
CA ASP A 20 3.85 7.78 -25.71
C ASP A 20 2.90 8.87 -25.18
N ALA A 21 1.95 8.47 -24.34
CA ALA A 21 1.18 9.43 -23.57
C ALA A 21 2.12 10.10 -22.55
N THR A 22 2.41 11.38 -22.73
CA THR A 22 3.24 12.18 -21.80
C THR A 22 2.55 12.37 -20.44
N HIS A 23 1.24 12.14 -20.37
CA HIS A 23 0.43 12.28 -19.16
C HIS A 23 -0.48 11.06 -18.99
N VAL A 24 -0.33 10.34 -17.88
CA VAL A 24 -1.30 9.34 -17.43
C VAL A 24 -2.40 10.07 -16.66
N LEU A 25 -3.59 10.15 -17.25
CA LEU A 25 -4.77 10.66 -16.54
C LEU A 25 -5.29 9.56 -15.60
N ALA A 26 -4.97 9.68 -14.31
CA ALA A 26 -5.48 8.78 -13.28
C ALA A 26 -6.62 9.46 -12.50
N ALA A 27 -7.67 8.70 -12.17
CA ALA A 27 -8.70 9.12 -11.21
C ALA A 27 -8.12 9.03 -9.77
N VAL A 28 -7.26 9.99 -9.42
CA VAL A 28 -6.58 10.03 -8.12
C VAL A 28 -7.48 10.71 -7.09
N ARG A 29 -7.92 9.96 -6.08
CA ARG A 29 -8.60 10.51 -4.91
C ARG A 29 -7.55 11.03 -3.92
N ARG A 30 -7.80 12.18 -3.29
CA ARG A 30 -7.02 12.60 -2.12
C ARG A 30 -7.22 11.60 -0.99
N LEU A 31 -6.13 10.98 -0.55
CA LEU A 31 -6.13 10.13 0.63
C LEU A 31 -6.22 11.03 1.88
N SER A 32 -7.02 10.62 2.86
CA SER A 32 -6.90 11.17 4.21
C SER A 32 -5.53 10.80 4.81
N ARG A 33 -5.07 11.54 5.83
CA ARG A 33 -3.83 11.19 6.57
C ARG A 33 -3.85 9.74 7.08
N LEU A 34 -5.01 9.26 7.51
CA LEU A 34 -5.19 7.89 7.98
C LEU A 34 -5.07 6.86 6.85
N GLU A 35 -5.63 7.16 5.67
CA GLU A 35 -5.47 6.29 4.50
C GLU A 35 -4.03 6.26 4.00
N LEU A 36 -3.33 7.40 4.05
CA LEU A 36 -1.90 7.45 3.75
C LEU A 36 -1.11 6.56 4.71
N ALA A 37 -1.39 6.63 6.01
CA ALA A 37 -0.75 5.77 7.01
C ALA A 37 -0.99 4.28 6.69
N GLY A 38 -2.25 3.87 6.52
CA GLY A 38 -2.57 2.48 6.19
C GLY A 38 -1.98 1.99 4.87
N GLU A 39 -2.01 2.79 3.81
CA GLU A 39 -1.41 2.43 2.52
C GLU A 39 0.12 2.32 2.59
N SER A 40 0.77 3.16 3.40
CA SER A 40 2.21 3.09 3.58
C SER A 40 2.63 1.80 4.31
N VAL A 41 1.83 1.33 5.28
CA VAL A 41 2.04 0.01 5.92
C VAL A 41 1.84 -1.10 4.89
N ARG A 42 0.74 -1.08 4.13
CA ARG A 42 0.49 -2.08 3.07
C ARG A 42 1.65 -2.15 2.06
N ALA A 43 2.08 -1.01 1.55
CA ALA A 43 3.14 -0.94 0.55
C ALA A 43 4.50 -1.45 1.09
N ALA A 44 4.82 -1.13 2.35
CA ALA A 44 6.02 -1.65 3.00
C ALA A 44 5.96 -3.18 3.18
N LEU A 45 4.80 -3.71 3.59
CA LEU A 45 4.60 -5.16 3.71
C LEU A 45 4.76 -5.87 2.36
N GLU A 46 4.23 -5.31 1.28
CA GLU A 46 4.35 -5.88 -0.06
C GLU A 46 5.81 -5.92 -0.54
N GLU A 47 6.56 -4.82 -0.39
CA GLU A 47 7.96 -4.78 -0.81
C GLU A 47 8.85 -5.68 0.06
N ILE A 48 8.59 -5.77 1.37
CA ILE A 48 9.31 -6.70 2.25
C ILE A 48 8.97 -8.15 1.87
N ALA A 49 7.70 -8.47 1.58
CA ALA A 49 7.31 -9.81 1.18
C ALA A 49 8.01 -10.26 -0.11
N GLU A 50 8.27 -9.33 -1.03
CA GLU A 50 9.04 -9.59 -2.25
C GLU A 50 10.55 -9.75 -1.97
N ALA A 51 11.11 -8.95 -1.06
CA ALA A 51 12.55 -8.92 -0.79
C ALA A 51 13.05 -9.96 0.23
N ASP A 52 12.23 -10.32 1.21
CA ASP A 52 12.54 -11.27 2.29
C ASP A 52 11.26 -11.83 2.94
N PRO A 53 10.56 -12.78 2.28
CA PRO A 53 9.33 -13.35 2.80
C PRO A 53 9.54 -14.10 4.12
N ASP A 54 10.67 -14.81 4.27
CA ASP A 54 10.95 -15.62 5.47
C ASP A 54 11.16 -14.75 6.70
N TRP A 55 11.75 -13.56 6.55
CA TRP A 55 11.84 -12.58 7.63
C TRP A 55 10.47 -12.02 8.02
N LEU A 56 9.57 -11.83 7.05
CA LEU A 56 8.26 -11.22 7.28
C LEU A 56 7.26 -12.17 7.94
N VAL A 57 7.25 -13.45 7.55
CA VAL A 57 6.32 -14.48 8.04
C VAL A 57 6.14 -14.47 9.58
N PRO A 58 7.20 -14.47 10.42
CA PRO A 58 7.02 -14.47 11.87
C PRO A 58 6.42 -13.17 12.45
N LEU A 59 6.42 -12.07 11.69
CA LEU A 59 5.91 -10.77 12.13
C LEU A 59 4.41 -10.58 11.84
N VAL A 60 3.91 -11.21 10.78
CA VAL A 60 2.56 -11.04 10.26
C VAL A 60 1.52 -11.64 11.20
N GLU A 61 0.56 -10.82 11.61
CA GLU A 61 -0.59 -11.28 12.38
C GLU A 61 -1.73 -11.74 11.45
N PRO A 62 -2.58 -12.69 11.87
CA PRO A 62 -3.68 -13.19 11.04
C PRO A 62 -4.58 -12.07 10.47
N GLU A 63 -4.82 -11.03 11.26
CA GLU A 63 -5.65 -9.89 10.85
C GLU A 63 -4.98 -8.98 9.82
N TRP A 64 -3.67 -9.07 9.61
CA TRP A 64 -2.96 -8.22 8.64
C TRP A 64 -3.34 -8.59 7.20
N ALA A 65 -3.57 -9.86 6.91
CA ALA A 65 -4.08 -10.28 5.60
C ALA A 65 -5.43 -9.62 5.30
N LYS A 66 -6.31 -9.50 6.30
CA LYS A 66 -7.61 -8.83 6.15
C LYS A 66 -7.48 -7.31 6.05
N ARG A 67 -6.56 -6.71 6.81
CA ARG A 67 -6.36 -5.25 6.88
C ARG A 67 -5.60 -4.68 5.69
N TYR A 68 -4.57 -5.39 5.21
CA TYR A 68 -3.64 -4.92 4.19
C TYR A 68 -3.65 -5.75 2.90
N GLY A 69 -4.31 -6.91 2.85
CA GLY A 69 -4.44 -7.70 1.61
C GLY A 69 -5.29 -7.04 0.53
N ARG A 70 -5.92 -5.90 0.84
CA ARG A 70 -6.60 -5.03 -0.12
C ARG A 70 -6.21 -3.58 0.15
N LYS A 71 -6.48 -2.73 -0.84
CA LYS A 71 -6.41 -1.29 -0.69
C LYS A 71 -7.16 -0.82 0.56
N VAL A 72 -6.52 0.05 1.34
CA VAL A 72 -7.05 0.71 2.51
C VAL A 72 -8.05 1.79 2.07
N GLU A 73 -9.29 1.63 2.51
CA GLU A 73 -10.38 2.57 2.25
C GLU A 73 -11.09 2.93 3.55
N ILE A 74 -10.85 4.15 4.06
CA ILE A 74 -11.47 4.62 5.31
C ILE A 74 -12.88 5.15 5.07
N GLY A 75 -13.13 5.75 3.90
CA GLY A 75 -14.44 6.32 3.55
C GLY A 75 -15.60 5.31 3.50
N LYS A 76 -15.32 4.00 3.54
CA LYS A 76 -16.33 2.93 3.54
C LYS A 76 -16.49 2.24 4.90
N VAL A 77 -15.82 2.72 5.95
CA VAL A 77 -15.90 2.10 7.28
C VAL A 77 -17.27 2.38 7.90
N ALA A 78 -18.06 1.33 8.09
CA ALA A 78 -19.30 1.39 8.87
C ALA A 78 -18.95 1.58 10.36
N GLY A 79 -19.68 2.47 11.06
CA GLY A 79 -19.44 2.77 12.49
C GLY A 79 -18.95 4.18 12.79
N GLY A 80 -18.83 5.04 11.78
CA GLY A 80 -18.57 6.48 11.96
C GLY A 80 -17.26 6.79 12.66
N LYS A 81 -17.22 7.85 13.49
CA LYS A 81 -15.98 8.35 14.11
C LYS A 81 -15.27 7.33 15.00
N VAL A 82 -16.01 6.46 15.68
CA VAL A 82 -15.45 5.44 16.58
C VAL A 82 -14.65 4.42 15.78
N ALA A 83 -15.26 3.84 14.75
CA ALA A 83 -14.59 2.87 13.88
C ALA A 83 -13.38 3.46 13.13
N VAL A 84 -13.44 4.76 12.77
CA VAL A 84 -12.29 5.47 12.20
C VAL A 84 -11.15 5.59 13.20
N ARG A 85 -11.44 5.88 14.48
CA ARG A 85 -10.42 5.94 15.54
C ARG A 85 -9.79 4.58 15.80
N GLU A 86 -10.61 3.53 15.93
CA GLU A 86 -10.12 2.16 16.09
C GLU A 86 -9.18 1.76 14.95
N ARG A 87 -9.56 2.09 13.71
CA ARG A 87 -8.71 1.84 12.54
C ARG A 87 -7.40 2.64 12.59
N ALA A 88 -7.43 3.87 13.10
CA ALA A 88 -6.23 4.66 13.30
C ALA A 88 -5.28 4.04 14.33
N GLU A 89 -5.82 3.53 15.43
CA GLU A 89 -5.03 2.85 16.44
C GLU A 89 -4.46 1.51 15.92
N GLU A 90 -5.24 0.77 15.14
CA GLU A 90 -4.79 -0.45 14.45
C GLU A 90 -3.60 -0.17 13.53
N PHE A 91 -3.73 0.80 12.63
CA PHE A 91 -2.65 1.17 11.72
C PHE A 91 -1.44 1.69 12.48
N GLY A 92 -1.66 2.51 13.51
CA GLY A 92 -0.61 3.02 14.39
C GLY A 92 0.21 1.90 15.03
N ARG A 93 -0.45 0.92 15.63
CA ARG A 93 0.20 -0.25 16.26
C ARG A 93 0.96 -1.08 15.23
N ASP A 94 0.34 -1.40 14.10
CA ASP A 94 0.96 -2.26 13.10
C ASP A 94 2.19 -1.61 12.45
N GLY A 95 2.08 -0.34 12.04
CA GLY A 95 3.20 0.38 11.44
C GLY A 95 4.34 0.59 12.43
N GLN A 96 4.03 0.87 13.71
CA GLN A 96 5.05 0.93 14.76
C GLN A 96 5.73 -0.42 14.97
N LYS A 97 4.96 -1.53 14.98
CA LYS A 97 5.50 -2.89 15.10
C LYS A 97 6.45 -3.20 13.93
N LEU A 98 6.04 -2.87 12.71
CA LEU A 98 6.84 -3.09 11.50
C LEU A 98 8.14 -2.26 11.52
N LEU A 99 8.05 -0.97 11.82
CA LEU A 99 9.23 -0.10 11.92
C LEU A 99 10.17 -0.55 13.04
N ALA A 100 9.64 -0.91 14.21
CA ALA A 100 10.47 -1.44 15.30
C ALA A 100 11.23 -2.71 14.87
N ALA A 101 10.55 -3.63 14.19
CA ALA A 101 11.18 -4.85 13.67
C ALA A 101 12.27 -4.55 12.63
N VAL A 102 12.01 -3.67 11.66
CA VAL A 102 13.00 -3.33 10.62
C VAL A 102 14.22 -2.60 11.19
N TRP A 103 14.05 -1.85 12.28
CA TRP A 103 15.14 -1.14 12.97
C TRP A 103 15.81 -1.94 14.10
N ALA A 104 15.37 -3.16 14.38
CA ALA A 104 16.01 -4.04 15.36
C ALA A 104 17.46 -4.36 14.94
N ALA A 105 18.33 -4.63 15.93
CA ALA A 105 19.77 -4.82 15.71
C ALA A 105 20.09 -6.06 14.84
N ASP A 106 19.23 -7.07 14.92
CA ASP A 106 19.28 -8.34 14.21
C ASP A 106 18.54 -8.31 12.86
N ALA A 107 17.84 -7.22 12.54
CA ALA A 107 17.14 -7.08 11.29
C ALA A 107 18.10 -6.90 10.11
N PRO A 108 17.85 -7.54 8.96
CA PRO A 108 18.68 -7.35 7.77
C PRO A 108 18.71 -5.88 7.34
N SER A 109 19.91 -5.29 7.28
CA SER A 109 20.08 -3.86 7.00
C SER A 109 19.48 -3.42 5.67
N ARG A 110 19.43 -4.33 4.68
CA ARG A 110 18.81 -4.11 3.36
C ARG A 110 17.34 -3.73 3.44
N LEU A 111 16.60 -4.18 4.46
CA LEU A 111 15.18 -3.86 4.63
C LEU A 111 14.94 -2.36 4.88
N ARG A 112 15.88 -1.68 5.55
CA ARG A 112 15.82 -0.23 5.77
C ARG A 112 16.05 0.59 4.51
N MET A 113 16.64 -0.04 3.48
CA MET A 113 16.92 0.61 2.20
C MET A 113 15.78 0.45 1.19
N LEU A 114 14.78 -0.39 1.51
CA LEU A 114 13.59 -0.56 0.69
C LEU A 114 12.79 0.75 0.61
N ARG A 115 12.28 1.06 -0.58
CA ARG A 115 11.72 2.37 -0.86
C ARG A 115 10.44 2.63 -0.08
N GLN A 116 9.55 1.65 -0.02
CA GLN A 116 8.28 1.72 0.70
C GLN A 116 8.49 1.72 2.20
N VAL A 117 9.53 1.06 2.70
CA VAL A 117 9.92 1.12 4.13
C VAL A 117 10.36 2.53 4.51
N GLU A 118 11.17 3.20 3.67
CA GLU A 118 11.56 4.59 3.91
C GLU A 118 10.36 5.55 3.79
N ILE A 119 9.43 5.29 2.87
CA ILE A 119 8.17 6.06 2.79
C ILE A 119 7.35 5.89 4.07
N LEU A 120 7.17 4.66 4.56
CA LEU A 120 6.50 4.36 5.82
C LEU A 120 7.14 5.14 6.98
N ARG A 121 8.48 5.10 7.10
CA ARG A 121 9.20 5.84 8.14
C ARG A 121 8.90 7.34 8.09
N ARG A 122 8.92 7.95 6.90
CA ARG A 122 8.62 9.37 6.73
C ARG A 122 7.19 9.71 7.10
N VAL A 123 6.24 8.84 6.77
CA VAL A 123 4.83 9.03 7.16
C VAL A 123 4.66 8.95 8.69
N TRP A 124 5.48 8.15 9.37
CA TRP A 124 5.39 7.94 10.83
C TRP A 124 6.07 9.00 11.69
N VAL A 125 7.17 9.59 11.21
CA VAL A 125 8.00 10.54 12.00
C VAL A 125 7.56 12.00 11.81
N HIS A 126 6.62 12.28 10.89
CA HIS A 126 6.20 13.64 10.50
C HIS A 126 4.76 14.04 10.89
#